data_AF-A0A0Q4J2V3-F1
#
_entry.id   AF-A0A0Q4J2V3-F1
#
_cell.length_a   1.000
_cell.length_b   1.000
_cell.length_c   1.000
_cell.angle_alpha   90.00
_cell.angle_beta   90.00
_cell.angle_gamma   90.00
#
_symmetry.space_group_name_H-M   'P 1'
#
loop_
_entity.id
_entity.type
_entity.pdbx_description
1 polymer ?
#
loop_
_entity_poly.entity_id
_entity_poly.type
_entity_poly.pdbx_seq_one_letter_code
_entity_poly.pdbx_strand_id
1 'polypeptide(L)'
;MRRIRQYHFYLGMFFAPATLLFALSGALQTFRLQEAKGYGGTPPGWIVWMASVHKDQSLPRENRGGPLSLTPSAPRAGAASGPSTEMSSGSLSGPARRGEDRPFARISPLPLKIFVVLMSIGLLASAILGIVIALTNRTMRRTSVIVLVAGAVLPLLLLLA
;
A
#
# COMPACT_ATOMS: atom_id res chain seq x y z
N MET A 1 -2.56 -29.29 -20.15
CA MET A 1 -3.75 -28.61 -19.56
C MET A 1 -4.02 -28.96 -18.10
N ARG A 2 -4.13 -30.23 -17.68
CA ARG A 2 -4.49 -30.60 -16.27
C ARG A 2 -3.52 -30.05 -15.21
N ARG A 3 -2.21 -30.14 -15.45
CA ARG A 3 -1.17 -29.60 -14.53
C ARG A 3 -1.21 -28.07 -14.43
N ILE A 4 -1.40 -27.36 -15.55
CA ILE A 4 -1.51 -25.88 -15.57
C ILE A 4 -2.66 -25.43 -14.68
N ARG A 5 -3.83 -26.08 -14.82
CA ARG A 5 -5.01 -25.77 -14.00
C ARG A 5 -4.78 -26.06 -12.52
N GLN A 6 -4.02 -27.11 -12.22
CA GLN A 6 -3.66 -27.47 -10.85
C GLN A 6 -2.68 -26.46 -10.22
N TYR A 7 -1.66 -26.02 -10.97
CA TYR A 7 -0.77 -24.96 -10.49
C TYR A 7 -1.49 -23.63 -10.32
N HIS A 8 -2.35 -23.25 -11.26
CA HIS A 8 -3.19 -22.07 -11.13
C HIS A 8 -4.07 -22.12 -9.87
N PHE A 9 -4.66 -23.28 -9.56
CA PHE A 9 -5.40 -23.48 -8.32
C PHE A 9 -4.53 -23.26 -7.07
N TYR A 10 -3.34 -23.88 -7.01
CA TYR A 10 -2.46 -23.74 -5.85
C TYR A 10 -1.95 -22.32 -5.68
N LEU A 11 -1.43 -21.70 -6.74
CA LEU A 11 -0.96 -20.32 -6.74
C LEU A 11 -2.10 -19.37 -6.38
N GLY A 12 -3.26 -19.55 -7.01
CA GLY A 12 -4.45 -18.74 -6.76
C GLY A 12 -4.88 -18.80 -5.29
N MET A 13 -5.05 -20.00 -4.73
CA MET A 13 -5.47 -20.16 -3.33
C MET A 13 -4.42 -19.67 -2.33
N PHE A 14 -3.14 -19.88 -2.63
CA PHE A 14 -2.06 -19.46 -1.76
C PHE A 14 -1.93 -17.93 -1.70
N PHE A 15 -2.03 -17.25 -2.85
CA PHE A 15 -1.92 -15.79 -2.89
C PHE A 15 -3.25 -15.06 -2.66
N ALA A 16 -4.39 -15.75 -2.66
CA ALA A 16 -5.70 -15.12 -2.49
C ALA A 16 -5.83 -14.20 -1.26
N PRO A 17 -5.33 -14.56 -0.05
CA PRO A 17 -5.40 -13.67 1.12
C PRO A 17 -4.66 -12.35 0.88
N ALA A 18 -3.47 -12.41 0.28
CA ALA A 18 -2.69 -11.23 -0.05
C ALA A 18 -3.34 -10.41 -1.18
N THR A 19 -3.88 -11.06 -2.20
CA THR A 19 -4.63 -10.39 -3.27
C THR A 19 -5.83 -9.63 -2.73
N LEU A 20 -6.60 -10.21 -1.81
CA LEU A 20 -7.73 -9.54 -1.16
C LEU A 20 -7.27 -8.32 -0.36
N LEU A 21 -6.24 -8.49 0.47
CA LEU A 21 -5.68 -7.42 1.27
C LEU A 21 -5.17 -6.27 0.38
N PHE A 22 -4.37 -6.57 -0.64
CA PHE A 22 -3.73 -5.56 -1.49
C PHE A 22 -4.71 -4.89 -2.45
N ALA A 23 -5.68 -5.62 -3.00
CA ALA A 23 -6.71 -5.01 -3.82
C ALA A 23 -7.58 -4.03 -3.01
N LEU A 24 -7.96 -4.39 -1.78
CA LEU A 24 -8.73 -3.51 -0.89
C LEU A 24 -7.91 -2.29 -0.44
N SER A 25 -6.71 -2.52 0.07
CA SER A 25 -5.84 -1.44 0.57
C SER A 25 -5.34 -0.52 -0.56
N GLY A 26 -5.13 -1.04 -1.77
CA GLY A 26 -4.79 -0.24 -2.95
C GLY A 26 -5.93 0.68 -3.38
N ALA A 27 -7.18 0.21 -3.34
CA ALA A 27 -8.35 1.04 -3.60
C ALA A 27 -8.46 2.20 -2.60
N LEU A 28 -8.29 1.92 -1.30
CA LEU A 28 -8.33 2.95 -0.25
C LEU A 28 -7.20 3.98 -0.41
N GLN A 29 -6.01 3.53 -0.79
CA GLN A 29 -4.84 4.40 -1.01
C GLN A 29 -4.98 5.33 -2.22
N THR A 30 -5.70 4.90 -3.24
CA THR A 30 -5.97 5.70 -4.45
C THR A 30 -6.66 7.03 -4.13
N PHE A 31 -7.47 7.05 -3.06
CA PHE A 31 -8.15 8.24 -2.55
C PHE A 31 -7.45 8.92 -1.36
N ARG A 32 -6.29 8.41 -0.94
CA ARG A 32 -5.54 8.90 0.23
C ARG A 32 -6.34 8.87 1.53
N LEU A 33 -7.25 7.91 1.69
CA LEU A 33 -8.08 7.77 2.90
C LEU A 33 -7.26 7.44 4.16
N GLN A 34 -6.00 7.05 3.99
CA GLN A 34 -5.02 6.84 5.06
C GLN A 34 -4.36 8.13 5.58
N GLU A 35 -4.61 9.28 4.94
CA GLU A 35 -4.07 10.57 5.37
C GLU A 35 -5.17 11.50 5.83
N ALA A 36 -4.88 12.36 6.81
CA ALA A 36 -5.89 13.26 7.37
C ALA A 36 -6.52 14.20 6.33
N LYS A 37 -5.72 14.60 5.33
CA LYS A 37 -6.17 15.44 4.21
C LYS A 37 -7.15 14.74 3.27
N GLY A 38 -7.04 13.42 3.12
CA GLY A 38 -7.95 12.62 2.27
C GLY A 38 -9.18 12.11 3.02
N TYR A 39 -9.06 11.89 4.33
CA TYR A 39 -10.17 11.42 5.18
C TYR A 39 -11.07 12.55 5.70
N GLY A 40 -10.56 13.79 5.76
CA GLY A 40 -11.28 14.94 6.33
C GLY A 40 -11.12 15.10 7.85
N GLY A 41 -10.13 14.43 8.44
CA GLY A 41 -9.88 14.36 9.89
C GLY A 41 -8.90 13.23 10.21
N THR A 42 -8.79 12.80 11.47
CA THR A 42 -7.90 11.68 11.84
C THR A 42 -8.44 10.36 11.25
N PRO A 43 -7.70 9.67 10.37
CA PRO A 43 -8.15 8.42 9.77
C PRO A 43 -8.17 7.28 10.80
N PRO A 44 -9.09 6.29 10.68
CA PRO A 44 -9.14 5.11 11.53
C PRO A 44 -7.83 4.31 11.48
N GLY A 45 -7.38 3.82 12.64
CA GLY A 45 -6.11 3.11 12.77
C GLY A 45 -5.98 1.87 11.88
N TRP A 46 -7.08 1.16 11.58
CA TRP A 46 -7.06 0.01 10.67
C TRP A 46 -6.78 0.39 9.21
N ILE A 47 -7.21 1.57 8.75
CA ILE A 47 -6.90 2.08 7.40
C ILE A 47 -5.42 2.45 7.30
N VAL A 48 -4.87 3.09 8.34
CA VAL A 48 -3.44 3.41 8.45
C VAL A 48 -2.61 2.13 8.46
N TRP A 49 -3.04 1.13 9.22
CA TRP A 49 -2.40 -0.19 9.28
C TRP A 49 -2.33 -0.88 7.92
N MET A 50 -3.46 -0.97 7.22
CA MET A 50 -3.49 -1.57 5.89
C MET A 50 -2.61 -0.81 4.87
N ALA A 51 -2.55 0.53 4.98
CA ALA A 51 -1.69 1.32 4.11
C ALA A 51 -0.21 1.06 4.39
N SER A 52 0.20 1.00 5.65
CA SER A 52 1.59 0.65 6.03
C SER A 52 1.97 -0.76 5.57
N VAL A 53 1.08 -1.74 5.72
CA VAL A 53 1.33 -3.12 5.27
C VAL A 53 1.41 -3.22 3.74
N HIS A 54 0.56 -2.52 2.99
CA HIS A 54 0.57 -2.54 1.53
C HIS A 54 1.75 -1.77 0.92
N LYS A 55 2.07 -0.60 1.48
CA LYS A 55 3.08 0.31 0.91
C LYS A 55 4.47 0.04 1.45
N ASP A 56 4.60 -0.01 2.78
CA ASP A 56 5.88 -0.02 3.46
C ASP A 56 6.29 -1.44 3.90
N GLN A 57 5.40 -2.43 3.69
CA GLN A 57 5.56 -3.81 4.15
C GLN A 57 5.95 -3.91 5.64
N SER A 58 5.52 -2.91 6.42
CA SER A 58 5.88 -2.76 7.83
C SER A 58 4.64 -2.40 8.66
N LEU A 59 4.69 -2.70 9.96
CA LEU A 59 3.68 -2.21 10.88
C LEU A 59 3.71 -0.67 10.93
N PRO A 60 2.56 0.00 11.19
CA PRO A 60 2.52 1.44 11.40
C PRO A 60 3.58 1.86 12.40
N ARG A 61 4.49 2.74 11.97
CA ARG A 61 5.36 3.43 12.92
C ARG A 61 4.47 4.39 13.71
N GLU A 62 4.42 4.22 15.03
CA GLU A 62 3.82 5.19 15.95
C GLU A 62 4.60 6.49 15.82
N ASN A 63 4.22 7.33 14.87
CA ASN A 63 4.79 8.66 14.76
C ASN A 63 4.04 9.54 15.77
N ARG A 64 4.57 9.55 17.00
CA ARG A 64 4.46 10.58 18.05
C ARG A 64 3.46 11.71 17.72
N GLY A 65 2.19 11.38 17.90
CA GLY A 65 1.05 12.27 17.73
C GLY A 65 0.00 11.94 18.79
N GLY A 66 0.44 11.77 20.04
CA GLY A 66 -0.46 11.91 21.19
C GLY A 66 -1.09 13.32 21.19
N PRO A 67 -2.15 13.55 21.99
CA PRO A 67 -3.12 14.65 21.83
C PRO A 67 -2.60 16.09 22.13
N LEU A 68 -1.34 16.41 21.80
CA LEU A 68 -0.71 17.72 22.05
C LEU A 68 0.19 18.25 20.91
N SER A 69 0.10 17.75 19.68
CA SER A 69 0.89 18.32 18.57
C SER A 69 0.21 19.50 17.89
N LEU A 70 0.14 20.63 18.60
CA LEU A 70 -0.04 21.97 18.01
C LEU A 70 1.33 22.55 17.63
N THR A 71 2.02 22.01 16.63
CA THR A 71 3.11 22.77 15.96
C THR A 71 3.40 22.20 14.57
N PRO A 72 3.51 23.04 13.51
CA PRO A 72 3.93 22.60 12.18
C PRO A 72 5.37 22.07 12.20
N SER A 73 5.59 20.88 11.66
CA SER A 73 6.92 20.29 11.51
C SER A 73 7.80 21.13 10.59
N ALA A 74 8.80 21.81 11.16
CA ALA A 74 10.01 22.23 10.46
C ALA A 74 10.89 21.00 10.13
N PRO A 75 11.69 21.02 9.04
CA PRO A 75 12.49 19.88 8.62
C PRO A 75 13.76 19.78 9.48
N ARG A 76 13.99 18.64 10.15
CA ARG A 76 15.25 18.38 10.84
C ARG A 76 16.14 17.48 10.00
N ALA A 77 17.20 18.07 9.49
CA ALA A 77 18.35 17.39 8.93
C ALA A 77 19.20 16.72 10.03
N GLY A 78 19.91 15.64 9.67
CA GLY A 78 21.24 15.33 10.22
C GLY A 78 21.52 13.88 10.65
N ALA A 79 22.30 13.15 9.83
CA ALA A 79 23.49 12.33 10.15
C ALA A 79 23.63 11.15 9.16
N ALA A 80 24.75 10.82 8.50
CA ALA A 80 26.08 11.41 8.32
C ALA A 80 26.75 10.65 7.13
N SER A 81 27.58 11.27 6.27
CA SER A 81 29.05 11.14 6.24
C SER A 81 29.64 12.13 5.21
N GLY A 82 30.72 12.87 5.55
CA GLY A 82 31.27 14.06 4.85
C GLY A 82 32.24 13.80 3.67
N PRO A 83 33.20 14.69 3.32
CA PRO A 83 33.70 15.88 4.04
C PRO A 83 33.61 17.24 3.27
N SER A 84 33.95 18.28 4.03
CA SER A 84 33.83 19.73 3.84
C SER A 84 34.82 20.39 2.88
N THR A 85 34.34 21.36 2.09
CA THR A 85 35.12 22.53 1.64
C THR A 85 34.24 23.79 1.62
N GLU A 86 34.46 24.62 2.65
CA GLU A 86 34.50 26.09 2.68
C GLU A 86 33.61 26.94 1.76
N MET A 87 32.58 27.53 2.38
CA MET A 87 32.40 28.99 2.55
C MET A 87 32.58 29.90 1.34
N SER A 88 31.48 30.42 0.77
CA SER A 88 31.33 31.87 0.59
C SER A 88 29.91 32.29 0.21
N SER A 89 29.46 33.35 0.89
CA SER A 89 28.66 34.46 0.35
C SER A 89 27.30 34.20 -0.27
N GLY A 90 26.28 34.83 0.31
CA GLY A 90 25.17 35.35 -0.49
C GLY A 90 23.79 35.12 0.10
N SER A 91 23.48 35.82 1.19
CA SER A 91 22.11 36.27 1.41
C SER A 91 21.72 37.18 0.23
N LEU A 92 21.08 36.60 -0.78
CA LEU A 92 20.28 37.33 -1.75
C LEU A 92 18.97 36.58 -1.93
N SER A 93 17.93 37.17 -1.36
CA SER A 93 16.55 37.02 -1.79
C SER A 93 16.49 37.17 -3.31
N GLY A 94 16.47 36.04 -4.01
CA GLY A 94 16.28 35.94 -5.46
C GLY A 94 14.83 35.57 -5.77
N PRO A 95 14.23 36.15 -6.83
CA PRO A 95 12.80 36.07 -7.08
C PRO A 95 12.37 34.64 -7.40
N ALA A 96 11.11 34.35 -7.11
CA ALA A 96 10.40 33.15 -7.50
C ALA A 96 10.88 32.65 -8.88
N ARG A 97 11.49 31.45 -8.92
CA ARG A 97 11.70 30.72 -10.17
C ARG A 97 10.33 30.30 -10.70
N ARG A 98 9.72 31.23 -11.40
CA ARG A 98 8.64 31.08 -12.36
C ARG A 98 9.12 30.11 -13.45
N GLY A 99 8.36 29.03 -13.64
CA GLY A 99 8.35 28.27 -14.89
C GLY A 99 9.57 27.38 -15.12
N GLU A 100 9.69 26.29 -14.36
CA GLU A 100 10.09 25.03 -14.99
C GLU A 100 8.78 24.34 -15.39
N ASP A 101 8.42 24.45 -16.66
CA ASP A 101 7.36 23.68 -17.29
C ASP A 101 7.69 22.20 -17.16
N ARG A 102 7.27 21.57 -16.05
CA ARG A 102 7.27 20.12 -15.92
C ARG A 102 6.23 19.61 -16.93
N PRO A 103 6.62 18.96 -18.04
CA PRO A 103 5.68 18.60 -19.12
C PRO A 103 4.54 17.69 -18.63
N PHE A 104 4.77 16.98 -17.53
CA PHE A 104 3.83 16.05 -16.90
C PHE A 104 2.93 16.68 -15.82
N ALA A 105 3.03 17.98 -15.54
CA ALA A 105 2.24 18.65 -14.49
C ALA A 105 0.74 18.76 -14.80
N ARG A 106 0.32 18.44 -16.04
CA ARG A 106 -1.09 18.62 -16.48
C ARG A 106 -1.87 17.33 -16.67
N ILE A 107 -1.29 16.16 -16.43
CA ILE A 107 -2.05 14.91 -16.53
C ILE A 107 -2.98 14.83 -15.33
N SER A 108 -4.28 14.88 -15.57
CA SER A 108 -5.27 14.74 -14.50
C SER A 108 -5.15 13.31 -13.93
N PRO A 109 -5.04 13.13 -12.61
CA PRO A 109 -4.88 11.80 -12.03
C PRO A 109 -6.18 10.97 -12.07
N LEU A 110 -7.29 11.57 -12.53
CA LEU A 110 -8.64 11.01 -12.43
C LEU A 110 -8.81 9.70 -13.23
N PRO A 111 -8.41 9.60 -14.52
CA PRO A 111 -8.58 8.36 -15.28
C PRO A 111 -7.81 7.19 -14.66
N LEU A 112 -6.59 7.46 -14.16
CA LEU A 112 -5.78 6.45 -13.50
C LEU A 112 -6.43 5.98 -12.19
N LYS A 113 -7.00 6.89 -11.40
CA LYS A 113 -7.74 6.53 -10.18
C LYS A 113 -8.95 5.63 -10.48
N ILE A 114 -9.75 5.97 -11.51
CA ILE A 114 -10.88 5.14 -11.93
C ILE A 114 -10.40 3.74 -12.34
N PHE A 115 -9.35 3.68 -13.16
CA PHE A 115 -8.78 2.40 -13.59
C PHE A 115 -8.35 1.54 -12.40
N VAL A 116 -7.64 2.11 -11.43
CA VAL A 116 -7.19 1.36 -10.23
C VAL A 116 -8.36 0.87 -9.40
N VAL A 117 -9.44 1.66 -9.26
CA VAL A 117 -10.65 1.23 -8.55
C VAL A 117 -11.34 0.07 -9.27
N LEU A 118 -11.54 0.16 -10.59
CA LEU A 118 -12.12 -0.92 -11.38
C LEU A 118 -11.27 -2.19 -11.31
N MET A 119 -9.95 -2.06 -11.42
CA MET A 119 -9.01 -3.16 -11.27
C MET A 119 -9.10 -3.79 -9.88
N SER A 120 -9.18 -2.98 -8.83
CA SER A 120 -9.30 -3.46 -7.45
C SER A 120 -10.61 -4.27 -7.26
N ILE A 121 -11.74 -3.76 -7.76
CA ILE A 121 -13.02 -4.47 -7.75
C ILE A 121 -12.90 -5.80 -8.50
N GLY A 122 -12.31 -5.79 -9.70
CA GLY A 122 -12.11 -7.00 -10.50
C GLY A 122 -11.25 -8.05 -9.79
N LEU A 123 -10.17 -7.63 -9.14
CA LEU A 123 -9.28 -8.52 -8.38
C LEU A 123 -9.97 -9.08 -7.13
N LEU A 124 -10.72 -8.26 -6.39
CA LEU A 124 -11.53 -8.74 -5.25
C LEU A 124 -12.54 -9.78 -5.71
N ALA A 125 -13.34 -9.47 -6.73
CA ALA A 125 -14.36 -10.37 -7.24
C ALA A 125 -13.75 -11.69 -7.74
N SER A 126 -12.64 -11.61 -8.49
CA SER A 126 -11.92 -12.77 -8.99
C SER A 126 -11.39 -13.66 -7.86
N ALA A 127 -10.75 -13.06 -6.84
CA ALA A 127 -10.21 -13.80 -5.70
C ALA A 127 -11.32 -14.46 -4.87
N ILE A 128 -12.42 -13.72 -4.56
CA ILE A 128 -13.58 -14.25 -3.83
C ILE A 128 -14.18 -15.42 -4.60
N LEU A 129 -14.42 -15.27 -5.90
CA LEU A 129 -15.00 -16.33 -6.72
C LEU A 129 -14.09 -17.56 -6.78
N GLY A 130 -12.77 -17.36 -6.92
CA GLY A 130 -11.77 -18.42 -6.87
C GLY A 130 -11.81 -19.20 -5.56
N ILE A 131 -11.86 -18.51 -4.42
CA ILE A 131 -12.00 -19.12 -3.09
C ILE A 131 -13.32 -19.89 -2.98
N VAL A 132 -14.44 -19.30 -3.38
CA VAL A 132 -15.77 -19.94 -3.29
C VAL A 132 -15.80 -21.24 -4.10
N ILE A 133 -15.30 -21.22 -5.34
CA ILE A 133 -15.24 -22.42 -6.20
C ILE A 133 -14.32 -23.48 -5.55
N ALA A 134 -13.15 -23.07 -5.05
CA ALA A 134 -12.19 -23.96 -4.42
C ALA A 134 -12.70 -24.62 -3.13
N LEU A 135 -13.48 -23.91 -2.31
CA LEU A 135 -14.02 -24.42 -1.05
C LEU A 135 -15.30 -25.24 -1.25
N THR A 136 -16.07 -24.98 -2.32
CA THR A 136 -17.28 -25.73 -2.64
C THR A 136 -16.98 -27.13 -3.18
N ASN A 137 -15.83 -27.32 -3.83
CA ASN A 137 -15.41 -28.63 -4.33
C ASN A 137 -15.04 -29.59 -3.18
N ARG A 138 -15.95 -30.52 -2.83
CA ARG A 138 -15.79 -31.46 -1.70
C ARG A 138 -14.48 -32.26 -1.74
N THR A 139 -14.05 -32.71 -2.92
CA THR A 139 -12.85 -33.55 -3.06
C THR A 139 -11.58 -32.77 -2.76
N MET A 140 -11.53 -31.48 -3.11
CA MET A 140 -10.35 -30.63 -2.94
C MET A 140 -10.43 -29.71 -1.72
N ARG A 141 -11.57 -29.67 -1.02
CA ARG A 141 -11.84 -28.71 0.06
C ARG A 141 -10.76 -28.69 1.14
N ARG A 142 -10.28 -29.86 1.58
CA ARG A 142 -9.20 -29.95 2.58
C ARG A 142 -7.92 -29.29 2.07
N THR A 143 -7.49 -29.62 0.86
CA THR A 143 -6.32 -29.03 0.21
C THR A 143 -6.49 -27.53 0.02
N SER A 144 -7.67 -27.07 -0.41
CA SER A 144 -8.01 -25.65 -0.54
C SER A 144 -7.83 -24.91 0.78
N VAL A 145 -8.35 -25.46 1.88
CA VAL A 145 -8.22 -24.84 3.21
C VAL A 145 -6.76 -24.80 3.66
N ILE A 146 -6.01 -25.91 3.52
CA ILE A 146 -4.60 -25.96 3.92
C ILE A 146 -3.78 -24.90 3.16
N VAL A 147 -3.95 -24.81 1.85
CA VAL A 147 -3.19 -23.87 1.00
C VAL A 147 -3.59 -22.41 1.29
N LEU A 148 -4.88 -22.15 1.50
CA LEU A 148 -5.38 -20.82 1.87
C LEU A 148 -4.84 -20.36 3.23
N VAL A 149 -4.87 -21.25 4.23
CA VAL A 149 -4.33 -20.97 5.57
C VAL A 149 -2.82 -20.77 5.50
N ALA A 150 -2.09 -21.62 4.76
CA ALA A 150 -0.66 -21.44 4.55
C ALA A 150 -0.33 -20.08 3.94
N GLY A 151 -1.11 -19.64 2.94
CA GLY A 151 -0.97 -18.33 2.31
C GLY A 151 -1.21 -17.14 3.25
N ALA A 152 -2.13 -17.28 4.20
CA ALA A 152 -2.42 -16.25 5.21
C ALA A 152 -1.39 -16.26 6.35
N VAL A 153 -0.94 -17.43 6.79
CA VAL A 153 -0.06 -17.60 7.95
C VAL A 153 1.40 -17.32 7.59
N LEU A 154 1.87 -17.71 6.40
CA LEU A 154 3.27 -17.51 5.99
C LEU A 154 3.77 -16.06 6.17
N PRO A 155 3.10 -15.01 5.67
CA PRO A 155 3.58 -13.64 5.86
C PRO A 155 3.61 -13.24 7.34
N LEU A 156 2.71 -13.76 8.18
CA LEU A 156 2.72 -13.49 9.62
C LEU A 156 3.92 -14.15 10.31
N LEU A 157 4.27 -15.38 9.91
CA LEU A 157 5.47 -16.04 10.42
C LEU A 157 6.74 -15.31 10.00
N LEU A 158 6.81 -14.85 8.75
CA LEU A 158 7.95 -14.06 8.27
C LEU A 158 8.08 -12.70 8.95
N LEU A 159 6.97 -12.14 9.44
CA LEU A 159 6.97 -10.89 10.21
C LEU A 159 7.49 -11.09 11.65
N LEU A 160 7.44 -12.32 12.18
CA LEU A 160 7.85 -12.67 13.54
C LEU A 160 9.27 -13.24 13.62
N ALA A 161 9.88 -13.57 12.48
CA ALA A 161 11.24 -14.11 12.38
C ALA A 161 12.29 -13.00 12.27
#